data_AF-A0A5R9BDM7-F1
#
_entry.id   AF-A0A5R9BDM7-F1
#
_cell.length_a   1.000
_cell.length_b   1.000
_cell.length_c   1.000
_cell.angle_alpha   90.00
_cell.angle_beta   90.00
_cell.angle_gamma   90.00
#
_symmetry.space_group_name_H-M   'P 1'
#
loop_
_entity.id
_entity.type
_entity.pdbx_description
1 polymer ?
#
loop_
_entity_poly.entity_id
_entity_poly.type
_entity_poly.pdbx_seq_one_letter_code
_entity_poly.pdbx_strand_id
1 'polypeptide(L)'
;MPPWRHCVLFTAASEAVGHPVHTCLMVGDNPDADVAGARAAGMHAVLLDRSRASSAEKRDLSTISTLHELIQRILGKRTVEWTA
;
A
#
# COMPACT_ATOMS: atom_id res chain seq x y z
N MET A 1 8.96 -12.87 12.53
CA MET A 1 8.23 -13.93 11.80
C MET A 1 8.95 -14.20 10.48
N PRO A 2 8.84 -15.40 9.89
CA PRO A 2 9.45 -15.69 8.59
C PRO A 2 8.78 -14.87 7.46
N PRO A 3 9.53 -14.34 6.49
CA PRO A 3 9.02 -13.39 5.48
C PRO A 3 7.90 -13.98 4.59
N TRP A 4 7.87 -15.30 4.41
CA TRP A 4 6.92 -16.00 3.55
C TRP A 4 5.47 -15.97 4.05
N ARG A 5 5.25 -15.79 5.37
CA ARG A 5 3.88 -15.78 5.94
C ARG A 5 3.10 -14.52 5.60
N HIS A 6 3.78 -13.42 5.30
CA HIS A 6 3.09 -12.18 4.91
C HIS A 6 2.48 -12.31 3.51
N CYS A 7 3.19 -12.94 2.57
CA CYS A 7 2.72 -13.07 1.19
C CYS A 7 1.38 -13.81 1.08
N VAL A 8 1.20 -14.91 1.84
CA VAL A 8 -0.05 -15.70 1.80
C VAL A 8 -1.26 -14.92 2.34
N LEU A 9 -1.05 -14.02 3.31
CA LEU A 9 -2.13 -13.16 3.83
C LEU A 9 -2.58 -12.14 2.78
N PHE A 10 -1.65 -11.56 2.03
CA PHE A 10 -1.97 -10.63 0.97
C PHE A 10 -2.71 -11.30 -0.19
N THR A 11 -2.28 -12.49 -0.62
CA THR A 11 -3.02 -13.26 -1.63
C THR A 11 -4.44 -13.57 -1.18
N ALA A 12 -4.63 -14.07 0.05
CA ALA A 12 -5.95 -14.35 0.59
C ALA A 12 -6.83 -13.09 0.72
N ALA A 13 -6.25 -11.96 1.14
CA ALA A 13 -6.98 -10.69 1.21
C ALA A 13 -7.43 -10.22 -0.19
N SER A 14 -6.56 -10.37 -1.20
CA SER A 14 -6.86 -10.06 -2.60
C SER A 14 -8.02 -10.91 -3.14
N GLU A 15 -8.00 -12.21 -2.86
CA GLU A 15 -9.06 -13.14 -3.24
C GLU A 15 -10.39 -12.78 -2.56
N ALA A 16 -10.34 -12.42 -1.27
CA ALA A 16 -11.52 -12.03 -0.51
C ALA A 16 -12.20 -10.76 -1.05
N VAL A 17 -11.43 -9.82 -1.61
CA VAL A 17 -11.98 -8.62 -2.27
C VAL A 17 -12.26 -8.82 -3.76
N GLY A 18 -12.02 -10.02 -4.31
CA GLY A 18 -12.36 -10.38 -5.69
C GLY A 18 -11.48 -9.71 -6.75
N HIS A 19 -10.28 -9.24 -6.40
CA HIS A 19 -9.38 -8.57 -7.33
C HIS A 19 -8.05 -9.30 -7.46
N PRO A 20 -7.39 -9.28 -8.64
CA PRO A 20 -6.04 -9.82 -8.78
C PRO A 20 -5.03 -9.05 -7.92
N VAL A 21 -4.07 -9.77 -7.32
CA VAL A 21 -3.08 -9.21 -6.38
C VAL A 21 -2.33 -7.98 -6.94
N HIS A 22 -1.99 -8.01 -8.23
CA HIS A 22 -1.28 -6.92 -8.91
C HIS A 22 -2.15 -5.68 -9.18
N THR A 23 -3.46 -5.74 -8.94
CA THR A 23 -4.36 -4.59 -9.03
C THR A 23 -4.68 -3.96 -7.67
N CYS A 24 -4.24 -4.61 -6.58
CA CYS A 24 -4.45 -4.14 -5.22
C CYS A 24 -3.31 -3.24 -4.75
N LEU A 25 -3.65 -2.29 -3.88
CA LEU A 25 -2.71 -1.42 -3.18
C LEU A 25 -2.78 -1.70 -1.68
N MET A 26 -1.67 -2.16 -1.10
CA MET A 26 -1.49 -2.22 0.35
C MET A 26 -1.07 -0.87 0.90
N VAL A 27 -1.68 -0.46 2.02
CA VAL A 27 -1.37 0.75 2.77
C VAL A 27 -1.13 0.36 4.23
N GLY A 28 0.08 0.57 4.73
CA GLY A 28 0.44 0.21 6.11
C GLY A 28 1.64 1.00 6.61
N ASP A 29 1.86 0.98 7.92
CA ASP A 29 2.89 1.77 8.61
C ASP A 29 4.17 0.98 8.88
N ASN A 30 4.19 -0.33 8.61
CA ASN A 30 5.36 -1.17 8.78
C ASN A 30 6.07 -1.44 7.43
N PRO A 31 7.32 -0.96 7.24
CA PRO A 31 8.08 -1.19 6.01
C PRO A 31 8.29 -2.67 5.66
N ASP A 32 8.52 -3.52 6.65
CA ASP A 32 8.80 -4.94 6.41
C ASP A 32 7.52 -5.76 6.27
N ALA A 33 6.57 -5.58 7.19
CA ALA A 33 5.37 -6.37 7.20
C ALA A 33 4.40 -5.99 6.08
N ASP A 34 4.16 -4.69 5.90
CA ASP A 34 3.15 -4.20 4.96
C ASP A 34 3.75 -3.99 3.58
N VAL A 35 4.88 -3.28 3.51
CA VAL A 35 5.43 -2.87 2.21
C VAL A 35 6.21 -4.01 1.55
N ALA A 36 7.21 -4.57 2.24
CA ALA A 36 7.97 -5.68 1.68
C ALA A 36 7.10 -6.95 1.52
N GLY A 37 6.25 -7.26 2.49
CA GLY A 37 5.32 -8.38 2.43
C GLY A 37 4.34 -8.29 1.25
N ALA A 38 3.70 -7.14 1.04
CA ALA A 38 2.76 -6.96 -0.07
C ALA A 38 3.45 -6.96 -1.43
N ARG A 39 4.63 -6.31 -1.54
CA ARG A 39 5.44 -6.35 -2.77
C ARG A 39 5.87 -7.76 -3.12
N ALA A 40 6.27 -8.57 -2.14
CA ALA A 40 6.63 -9.98 -2.37
C ALA A 40 5.44 -10.84 -2.80
N ALA A 41 4.20 -10.45 -2.45
CA ALA A 41 2.98 -11.05 -2.97
C ALA A 41 2.57 -10.56 -4.38
N GLY A 42 3.25 -9.54 -4.91
CA GLY A 42 2.95 -8.92 -6.21
C GLY A 42 1.97 -7.73 -6.14
N MET A 43 1.63 -7.23 -4.95
CA MET A 43 0.79 -6.03 -4.81
C MET A 43 1.60 -4.74 -5.02
N HIS A 44 0.89 -3.65 -5.33
CA HIS A 44 1.40 -2.32 -5.06
C HIS A 44 1.41 -2.04 -3.55
N ALA A 45 2.35 -1.23 -3.07
CA ALA A 45 2.41 -0.87 -1.65
C ALA A 45 2.87 0.57 -1.44
N VAL A 46 2.30 1.23 -0.43
CA VAL A 46 2.66 2.57 0.04
C VAL A 46 2.83 2.55 1.56
N LEU A 47 3.90 3.19 2.04
CA LEU A 47 4.16 3.36 3.47
C LEU A 47 3.38 4.55 4.01
N LEU A 48 2.59 4.33 5.06
CA LEU A 48 1.99 5.39 5.87
C LEU A 48 2.96 5.78 6.98
N ASP A 49 3.74 6.83 6.75
CA ASP A 49 4.66 7.37 7.74
C ASP A 49 4.13 8.67 8.36
N ARG A 50 3.45 8.54 9.50
CA ARG A 50 2.93 9.69 10.25
C ARG A 50 4.02 10.49 10.97
N SER A 51 5.15 9.86 11.25
CA SER A 51 6.27 10.51 11.95
C SER A 51 7.02 11.49 11.06
N ARG A 52 6.92 11.32 9.73
CA ARG A 52 7.72 12.01 8.71
C ARG A 52 9.23 11.90 8.96
N ALA A 53 9.67 10.90 9.72
CA ALA A 53 11.06 10.73 10.06
C ALA A 53 11.86 10.34 8.81
N SER A 54 12.79 11.21 8.41
CA SER A 54 13.73 10.91 7.33
C SER A 54 14.63 9.73 7.75
N SER A 55 14.57 8.63 7.01
CA SER A 55 15.49 7.50 7.16
C SER A 55 15.91 7.03 5.77
N ALA A 56 17.14 6.54 5.67
CA ALA A 56 17.67 6.07 4.38
C ALA A 56 16.82 4.93 3.79
N GLU A 57 16.24 4.08 4.65
CA GLU A 57 15.38 2.95 4.28
C GLU A 57 14.07 3.36 3.60
N LYS A 58 13.62 4.62 3.77
CA LYS A 58 12.38 5.14 3.16
C LYS A 58 12.57 5.76 1.79
N ARG A 59 13.81 6.03 1.33
CA ARG A 59 14.05 6.79 0.10
C ARG A 59 13.43 6.15 -1.15
N ASP A 60 13.37 4.82 -1.17
CA ASP A 60 12.85 4.06 -2.31
C ASP A 60 11.39 3.60 -2.09
N LEU A 61 10.75 4.06 -1.02
CA LEU A 61 9.36 3.75 -0.69
C LEU A 61 8.45 4.89 -1.11
N SER A 62 7.40 4.55 -1.87
CA SER A 62 6.26 5.45 -2.02
C SER A 62 5.66 5.67 -0.63
N THR A 63 5.73 6.91 -0.16
CA THR A 63 5.33 7.27 1.21
C THR A 63 4.24 8.33 1.20
N ILE A 64 3.30 8.20 2.13
CA ILE A 64 2.26 9.17 2.48
C ILE A 64 2.32 9.43 3.98
N SER A 65 1.88 10.60 4.41
CA SER A 65 1.82 10.97 5.83
C SER A 65 0.41 10.85 6.43
N THR A 66 -0.61 10.78 5.57
CA THR A 66 -2.02 10.61 5.94
C THR A 66 -2.74 9.76 4.89
N LEU A 67 -3.84 9.09 5.28
CA LEU A 67 -4.69 8.39 4.30
C LEU A 67 -5.41 9.36 3.35
N HIS A 68 -5.68 10.59 3.79
CA HIS A 68 -6.29 11.62 2.94
C HIS A 68 -5.39 11.98 1.74
N GLU A 69 -4.07 12.05 1.98
CA GLU A 69 -3.08 12.27 0.92
C GLU A 69 -3.14 11.18 -0.17
N LEU A 70 -3.42 9.93 0.20
CA LEU A 70 -3.59 8.86 -0.76
C LEU A 70 -4.79 9.09 -1.67
N ILE A 71 -5.93 9.47 -1.08
CA ILE A 71 -7.14 9.80 -1.84
C ILE A 71 -6.85 10.97 -2.79
N GLN A 72 -6.20 12.02 -2.33
CA GLN A 72 -5.82 13.16 -3.18
C GLN A 72 -4.90 12.75 -4.34
N ARG A 73 -3.95 11.84 -4.12
CA ARG A 73 -3.06 11.32 -5.17
C ARG A 73 -3.77 10.43 -6.19
N ILE A 74 -4.80 9.70 -5.78
CA ILE A 74 -5.59 8.82 -6.67
C ILE A 74 -6.63 9.64 -7.45
N LEU A 75 -7.35 10.53 -6.76
CA LEU A 75 -8.40 11.38 -7.35
C LEU A 75 -7.82 12.53 -8.16
N GLY A 76 -6.68 13.11 -7.76
CA GLY A 76 -6.00 14.14 -8.55
C GLY A 76 -5.53 13.65 -9.92
N LYS A 77 -5.54 12.32 -10.15
CA LYS A 77 -5.24 11.69 -11.45
C LYS A 77 -6.48 11.28 -12.25
N ARG A 78 -7.68 11.43 -11.69
CA ARG A 78 -8.95 11.07 -12.34
C ARG A 78 -9.99 12.15 -12.05
N THR A 79 -10.44 12.86 -13.09
CA THR A 79 -11.65 13.68 -13.00
C THR A 79 -12.79 12.79 -12.48
N VAL A 80 -13.29 13.05 -11.28
CA VAL A 80 -14.47 12.35 -10.77
C VAL A 80 -15.65 13.28 -10.90
N GLU A 81 -16.46 13.04 -11.93
CA GLU A 81 -17.81 13.57 -11.99
C GLU A 81 -18.67 12.76 -11.01
N TRP A 82 -19.03 13.38 -9.90
CA TRP A 82 -20.05 12.85 -9.01
C TRP A 82 -21.40 13.35 -9.51
N THR A 83 -22.20 12.48 -10.12
CA THR A 83 -23.63 12.75 -10.32
C THR A 83 -24.37 12.50 -9.01
N ALA A 84 -25.12 13.51 -8.56
CA ALA A 84 -26.00 13.50 -7.39
C ALA A 84 -27.15 12.49 -7.51
#